data_AF-A0A939F5D9-F1
#
_entry.id   AF-A0A939F5D9-F1
#
_cell.length_a   1.000
_cell.length_b   1.000
_cell.length_c   1.000
_cell.angle_alpha   90.00
_cell.angle_beta   90.00
_cell.angle_gamma   90.00
#
_symmetry.space_group_name_H-M   'P 1'
#
loop_
_entity.id
_entity.type
_entity.pdbx_description
1 polymer ?
#
loop_
_entity_poly.entity_id
_entity_poly.type
_entity_poly.pdbx_seq_one_letter_code
_entity_poly.pdbx_strand_id
1 'polypeptide(L)'
;VPWVAVDAAAGLVYAAAWNQDTAGSTDRLVVFSLNDLRTLPAGSPLPVRRTVKLSRPLSRIQGATLLRGSLYASVDISGDKSVYAIDPATGAVTWEFAQDVEPGDETEGITALDLGPSGGQLHILNVGSGWKSVFLYLQHYATAG
;
A
#
# COMPACT_ATOMS: atom_id res chain seq x y z
N VAL A 1 5.84 7.93 3.70
CA VAL A 1 4.57 8.48 3.19
C VAL A 1 3.39 7.89 3.97
N PRO A 2 2.49 8.71 4.53
CA PRO A 2 1.23 8.21 5.08
C PRO A 2 0.33 7.72 3.94
N TRP A 3 -0.25 6.54 4.10
CA TRP A 3 -1.15 5.95 3.10
C TRP A 3 -2.37 5.35 3.77
N VAL A 4 -3.43 5.18 2.99
CA VAL A 4 -4.63 4.45 3.38
C VAL A 4 -5.10 3.60 2.21
N ALA A 5 -5.63 2.42 2.50
CA ALA A 5 -6.33 1.58 1.52
C ALA A 5 -7.78 1.41 1.96
N VAL A 6 -8.73 1.59 1.04
CA VAL A 6 -10.16 1.56 1.34
C VAL A 6 -10.78 0.28 0.78
N ASP A 7 -11.43 -0.49 1.65
CA ASP A 7 -12.34 -1.56 1.26
C ASP A 7 -13.77 -1.06 1.45
N ALA A 8 -14.32 -0.48 0.39
CA ALA A 8 -15.66 0.09 0.42
C ALA A 8 -16.75 -0.99 0.61
N ALA A 9 -16.51 -2.21 0.12
CA ALA A 9 -17.46 -3.32 0.24
C ALA A 9 -17.56 -3.82 1.68
N ALA A 10 -16.43 -3.91 2.40
CA ALA A 10 -16.42 -4.25 3.82
C ALA A 10 -16.68 -3.04 4.75
N GLY A 11 -16.66 -1.81 4.21
CA GLY A 11 -16.79 -0.59 5.01
C GLY A 11 -15.57 -0.34 5.90
N LEU A 12 -14.38 -0.73 5.46
CA LEU A 12 -13.13 -0.67 6.23
C LEU A 12 -12.09 0.21 5.57
N VAL A 13 -11.22 0.77 6.39
CA VAL A 13 -10.01 1.50 5.95
C VAL A 13 -8.80 0.90 6.66
N TYR A 14 -7.76 0.61 5.88
CA TYR A 14 -6.51 0.04 6.35
C TYR A 14 -5.40 1.07 6.26
N ALA A 15 -4.55 1.10 7.28
CA ALA A 15 -3.31 1.85 7.29
C ALA A 15 -2.24 1.05 8.04
N ALA A 16 -0.99 1.48 7.96
CA ALA A 16 0.05 1.02 8.86
C ALA A 16 0.97 2.18 9.24
N ALA A 17 1.70 2.02 10.34
CA ALA A 17 2.72 2.99 10.70
C ALA A 17 3.80 3.03 9.61
N TRP A 18 4.23 4.22 9.23
CA TRP A 18 5.38 4.39 8.37
C TRP A 18 6.67 4.38 9.21
N ASN A 19 7.68 3.66 8.74
CA ASN A 19 8.99 3.51 9.39
C ASN A 19 10.11 3.61 8.36
N GLN A 20 11.27 4.12 8.79
CA GLN A 20 12.45 4.25 7.92
C GLN A 20 13.35 3.03 7.93
N ASP A 21 13.43 2.31 9.05
CA ASP A 21 14.36 1.18 9.23
C ASP A 21 13.64 -0.18 9.20
N THR A 22 14.40 -1.24 8.95
CA THR A 22 13.92 -2.63 9.02
C THR A 22 13.66 -3.05 10.46
N ALA A 23 14.37 -2.47 11.44
CA ALA A 23 14.17 -2.71 12.86
C ALA A 23 12.83 -2.13 13.39
N GLY A 24 12.34 -1.03 12.80
CA GLY A 24 11.04 -0.42 13.08
C GLY A 24 9.94 -0.82 12.11
N SER A 25 10.14 -1.90 11.33
CA SER A 25 9.15 -2.48 10.41
C SER A 25 7.76 -2.60 11.03
N THR A 26 6.71 -2.40 10.22
CA THR A 26 5.35 -2.56 10.69
C THR A 26 5.02 -4.03 10.62
N ASP A 27 4.56 -4.57 11.73
CA ASP A 27 4.15 -5.95 11.85
C ASP A 27 2.63 -6.10 11.82
N ARG A 28 1.87 -5.02 11.58
CA ARG A 28 0.42 -5.05 11.60
C ARG A 28 -0.22 -4.00 10.68
N LEU A 29 -1.44 -4.31 10.23
CA LEU A 29 -2.38 -3.30 9.74
C LEU A 29 -3.19 -2.75 10.92
N VAL A 30 -3.54 -1.48 10.83
CA VAL A 30 -4.51 -0.79 11.68
C VAL A 30 -5.79 -0.62 10.87
N VAL A 31 -6.91 -1.07 11.41
CA VAL A 31 -8.20 -1.10 10.71
C VAL A 31 -9.16 -0.12 11.36
N PHE A 32 -9.74 0.75 10.53
CA PHE A 32 -10.73 1.74 10.91
C PHE A 32 -12.07 1.47 10.20
N SER A 33 -13.14 2.07 10.73
CA SER A 33 -14.45 2.09 10.09
C SER A 33 -14.48 3.19 9.02
N LEU A 34 -14.88 2.84 7.80
CA LEU A 34 -15.12 3.83 6.74
C LEU A 34 -16.31 4.74 7.09
N ASN A 35 -17.31 4.20 7.79
CA ASN A 35 -18.45 5.01 8.23
C ASN A 35 -18.01 6.08 9.23
N ASP A 36 -17.14 5.73 10.18
CA ASP A 36 -16.66 6.66 11.21
C ASP A 36 -15.89 7.81 10.55
N LEU A 37 -15.04 7.53 9.56
CA LEU A 37 -14.35 8.55 8.75
C LEU A 37 -15.32 9.51 8.03
N ARG A 38 -16.51 9.05 7.67
CA ARG A 38 -17.53 9.85 6.95
C ARG A 38 -18.45 10.63 7.88
N THR A 39 -18.68 10.12 9.09
CA THR A 39 -19.73 10.65 9.99
C THR A 39 -19.19 11.37 11.21
N LEU A 40 -17.96 11.07 11.65
CA LEU A 40 -17.38 11.77 12.79
C LEU A 40 -17.06 13.23 12.42
N PRO A 41 -17.27 14.19 13.35
CA PRO A 41 -16.84 15.56 13.14
C PRO A 41 -15.33 15.65 12.84
N ALA A 42 -14.94 16.55 11.94
CA ALA A 42 -13.53 16.79 11.65
C ALA A 42 -12.73 17.12 12.92
N GLY A 43 -11.56 16.51 13.07
CA GLY A 43 -10.73 16.61 14.28
C GLY A 43 -11.08 15.62 15.39
N SER A 44 -12.15 14.83 15.24
CA SER A 44 -12.45 13.74 16.17
C SER A 44 -11.38 12.65 16.10
N PRO A 45 -10.97 12.05 17.23
CA PRO A 45 -10.13 10.85 17.20
C PRO A 45 -10.84 9.72 16.46
N LEU A 46 -10.14 9.09 15.52
CA LEU A 46 -10.68 7.94 14.78
C LEU A 46 -10.48 6.65 15.59
N PRO A 47 -11.54 5.93 16.00
CA PRO A 47 -11.40 4.71 16.77
C PRO A 47 -10.74 3.59 15.96
N VAL A 48 -9.70 2.98 16.51
CA VAL A 48 -9.13 1.74 15.94
C VAL A 48 -10.13 0.62 16.15
N ARG A 49 -10.66 0.05 15.06
CA ARG A 49 -11.63 -1.05 15.13
C ARG A 49 -10.96 -2.36 15.51
N ARG A 50 -9.79 -2.63 14.93
CA ARG A 50 -8.92 -3.78 15.23
C ARG A 50 -7.53 -3.60 14.59
N THR A 51 -6.61 -4.49 14.92
CA THR A 51 -5.34 -4.66 14.19
C THR A 51 -5.26 -6.05 13.58
N VAL A 52 -4.48 -6.20 12.51
CA VAL A 52 -4.23 -7.48 11.83
C VAL A 52 -2.73 -7.70 11.80
N LYS A 53 -2.24 -8.73 12.50
CA LYS A 53 -0.82 -9.08 12.56
C LYS A 53 -0.37 -9.64 11.21
N LEU A 54 0.69 -9.08 10.65
CA LEU A 54 1.30 -9.58 9.41
C LEU A 54 2.13 -10.83 9.67
N SER A 55 2.11 -11.77 8.72
CA SER A 55 2.92 -13.00 8.77
C SER A 55 4.43 -12.73 8.73
N ARG A 56 4.81 -11.60 8.12
CA ARG A 56 6.14 -11.01 8.23
C ARG A 56 6.03 -9.48 8.28
N PRO A 57 6.94 -8.78 8.97
CA PRO A 57 6.98 -7.33 8.93
C PRO A 57 7.31 -6.80 7.52
N LEU A 58 6.80 -5.60 7.23
CA LEU A 58 7.15 -4.80 6.06
C LEU A 58 7.67 -3.43 6.51
N SER A 59 8.61 -2.86 5.77
CA SER A 59 9.15 -1.52 6.03
C SER A 59 8.91 -0.60 4.85
N ARG A 60 8.94 0.72 5.10
CA ARG A 60 8.86 1.76 4.06
C ARG A 60 7.76 1.50 3.03
N ILE A 61 6.56 1.15 3.51
CA ILE A 61 5.37 1.09 2.65
C ILE A 61 5.05 2.51 2.20
N GLN A 62 5.12 2.76 0.90
CA GLN A 62 4.90 4.09 0.31
C GLN A 62 3.46 4.29 -0.15
N GLY A 63 2.73 3.19 -0.32
CA GLY A 63 1.30 3.18 -0.56
C GLY A 63 0.74 1.77 -0.51
N ALA A 64 -0.56 1.66 -0.31
CA ALA A 64 -1.26 0.41 -0.55
C ALA A 64 -2.66 0.65 -1.12
N THR A 65 -3.18 -0.35 -1.82
CA THR A 65 -4.52 -0.33 -2.40
C THR A 65 -5.19 -1.69 -2.32
N LEU A 66 -6.52 -1.72 -2.35
CA LEU A 66 -7.32 -2.95 -2.39
C LEU A 66 -7.64 -3.31 -3.84
N LEU A 67 -7.44 -4.58 -4.18
CA LEU A 67 -7.89 -5.17 -5.44
C LEU A 67 -8.33 -6.61 -5.15
N ARG A 68 -9.62 -6.89 -5.39
CA ARG A 68 -10.25 -8.22 -5.23
C ARG A 68 -10.00 -8.88 -3.87
N GLY A 69 -10.09 -8.09 -2.80
CA GLY A 69 -9.92 -8.57 -1.43
C GLY A 69 -8.47 -8.71 -0.98
N SER A 70 -7.49 -8.56 -1.88
CA SER A 70 -6.07 -8.46 -1.53
C SER A 70 -5.64 -7.01 -1.41
N LEU A 71 -4.85 -6.70 -0.39
CA LEU A 71 -4.21 -5.40 -0.22
C LEU A 71 -2.81 -5.46 -0.83
N TYR A 72 -2.57 -4.67 -1.88
CA TYR A 72 -1.26 -4.57 -2.53
C TYR A 72 -0.49 -3.39 -1.94
N ALA A 73 0.68 -3.64 -1.37
CA ALA A 73 1.55 -2.65 -0.76
C ALA A 73 2.82 -2.46 -1.60
N SER A 74 3.09 -1.22 -2.01
CA SER A 74 4.36 -0.81 -2.61
C SER A 74 5.35 -0.47 -1.51
N VAL A 75 6.50 -1.17 -1.49
CA VAL A 75 7.59 -0.85 -0.56
C VAL A 75 8.77 -0.24 -1.30
N ASP A 76 9.45 0.67 -0.63
CA ASP A 76 10.65 1.31 -1.14
C ASP A 76 11.77 1.15 -0.13
N ILE A 77 12.41 -0.01 -0.13
CA ILE A 77 13.55 -0.32 0.73
C ILE A 77 14.81 -0.27 -0.15
N SER A 78 15.93 0.20 0.41
CA SER A 78 17.20 0.18 -0.32
C SER A 78 17.54 -1.27 -0.74
N GLY A 79 17.62 -1.52 -2.04
CA GLY A 79 17.83 -2.85 -2.62
C GLY A 79 16.59 -3.75 -2.71
N ASP A 80 15.43 -3.31 -2.21
CA ASP A 80 14.14 -4.01 -2.35
C ASP A 80 13.01 -3.00 -2.61
N LYS A 81 12.74 -2.77 -3.90
CA LYS A 81 11.59 -2.00 -4.38
C LYS A 81 10.58 -2.99 -4.98
N SER A 82 9.73 -3.54 -4.13
CA SER A 82 8.80 -4.63 -4.48
C SER A 82 7.35 -4.26 -4.21
N VAL A 83 6.44 -5.03 -4.80
CA VAL A 83 5.03 -5.07 -4.41
C VAL A 83 4.77 -6.37 -3.66
N TYR A 84 4.07 -6.24 -2.53
CA TYR A 84 3.61 -7.36 -1.72
C TYR A 84 2.09 -7.37 -1.66
N ALA A 85 1.47 -8.54 -1.82
CA ALA A 85 0.07 -8.74 -1.50
C ALA A 85 -0.08 -9.10 -0.02
N ILE A 86 -1.14 -8.59 0.60
CA ILE A 86 -1.49 -8.85 1.99
C ILE A 86 -2.96 -9.27 2.02
N ASP A 87 -3.24 -10.44 2.57
CA ASP A 87 -4.62 -10.79 2.94
C ASP A 87 -5.03 -9.94 4.16
N PRO A 88 -5.99 -9.01 4.04
CA PRO A 88 -6.37 -8.10 5.12
C PRO A 88 -7.14 -8.80 6.25
N ALA A 89 -7.63 -10.03 6.05
CA ALA A 89 -8.29 -10.80 7.08
C ALA A 89 -7.29 -11.58 7.95
N THR A 90 -6.27 -12.18 7.34
CA THR A 90 -5.32 -13.07 8.03
C THR A 90 -3.96 -12.42 8.29
N GLY A 91 -3.61 -11.37 7.54
CA GLY A 91 -2.29 -10.74 7.55
C GLY A 91 -1.23 -11.54 6.79
N ALA A 92 -1.61 -12.55 6.00
CA ALA A 92 -0.67 -13.28 5.17
C ALA A 92 -0.04 -12.35 4.12
N VAL A 93 1.29 -12.23 4.15
CA VAL A 93 2.07 -11.42 3.20
C VAL A 93 2.73 -12.32 2.16
N THR A 94 2.49 -12.01 0.88
CA THR A 94 3.07 -12.68 -0.28
C THR A 94 3.86 -11.67 -1.11
N TRP A 95 5.06 -12.04 -1.56
CA TRP A 95 5.80 -11.24 -2.52
C TRP A 95 5.20 -11.46 -3.92
N GLU A 96 4.94 -10.38 -4.66
CA GLU A 96 4.33 -10.46 -5.99
C GLU A 96 5.37 -10.24 -7.09
N PHE A 97 6.05 -9.09 -7.06
CA PHE A 97 7.06 -8.75 -8.05
C PHE A 97 8.00 -7.64 -7.55
N ALA A 98 9.18 -7.56 -8.15
CA ALA A 98 10.06 -6.41 -8.06
C ALA A 98 9.60 -5.35 -9.07
N GLN A 99 9.61 -4.10 -8.66
CA GLN A 99 9.29 -2.97 -9.51
C GLN A 99 10.48 -2.65 -10.41
N ASP A 100 10.23 -2.32 -11.67
CA ASP A 100 11.25 -1.98 -12.66
C ASP A 100 11.64 -0.49 -12.56
N VAL A 101 12.14 -0.09 -11.40
CA VAL A 101 12.39 1.30 -11.02
C VAL A 101 13.90 1.52 -10.81
N GLU A 102 14.40 2.69 -11.22
CA GLU A 102 15.81 3.03 -11.04
C GLU A 102 16.18 2.99 -9.54
N PRO A 103 17.38 2.51 -9.16
CA PRO A 103 17.73 2.34 -7.74
C PRO A 103 17.62 3.61 -6.90
N GLY A 104 17.86 4.77 -7.50
CA GLY A 104 17.79 6.09 -6.85
C GLY A 104 16.41 6.73 -6.83
N ASP A 105 15.43 6.15 -7.52
CA ASP A 105 14.08 6.71 -7.64
C ASP A 105 13.18 6.19 -6.52
N GLU A 106 12.30 7.02 -6.00
CA GLU A 106 11.34 6.64 -4.96
C GLU A 106 10.04 6.12 -5.58
N THR A 107 9.43 5.10 -4.96
CA THR A 107 8.07 4.67 -5.33
C THR A 107 7.10 5.44 -4.43
N GLU A 108 6.15 6.19 -4.98
CA GLU A 108 5.38 7.20 -4.28
C GLU A 108 3.87 6.99 -4.44
N GLY A 109 3.42 5.81 -4.02
CA GLY A 109 2.02 5.43 -3.98
C GLY A 109 1.63 4.39 -5.04
N ILE A 110 0.50 3.75 -4.80
CA ILE A 110 -0.06 2.70 -5.65
C ILE A 110 -1.58 2.83 -5.70
N THR A 111 -2.17 2.58 -6.85
CA THR A 111 -3.62 2.40 -7.02
C THR A 111 -3.91 1.22 -7.93
N ALA A 112 -5.16 0.76 -7.93
CA ALA A 112 -5.58 -0.40 -8.70
C ALA A 112 -6.79 -0.06 -9.58
N LEU A 113 -6.83 -0.68 -10.75
CA LEU A 113 -7.98 -0.71 -11.64
C LEU A 113 -8.42 -2.17 -11.79
N ASP A 114 -9.64 -2.47 -11.34
CA ASP A 114 -10.26 -3.77 -11.60
C ASP A 114 -10.81 -3.80 -13.04
N LEU A 115 -10.31 -4.71 -13.87
CA LEU A 115 -10.73 -4.86 -15.27
C LEU A 115 -11.75 -6.00 -15.44
N GLY A 116 -12.36 -6.46 -14.34
CA GLY A 116 -13.28 -7.60 -14.35
C GLY A 116 -12.57 -8.92 -14.69
N PRO A 117 -13.26 -9.97 -15.12
CA PRO A 117 -12.68 -11.32 -15.27
C PRO A 117 -11.34 -11.42 -16.02
N SER A 118 -11.02 -10.44 -16.88
CA SER A 118 -9.75 -10.30 -17.59
C SER A 118 -8.53 -9.99 -16.70
N GLY A 119 -8.70 -9.69 -15.42
CA GLY A 119 -7.63 -9.36 -14.47
C GLY A 119 -7.76 -7.96 -13.88
N GLY A 120 -6.67 -7.46 -13.33
CA GLY A 120 -6.58 -6.09 -12.81
C GLY A 120 -5.27 -5.43 -13.23
N GLN A 121 -5.15 -4.14 -12.96
CA GLN A 121 -3.93 -3.38 -13.20
C GLN A 121 -3.55 -2.57 -11.96
N LEU A 122 -2.30 -2.67 -11.55
CA LEU A 122 -1.71 -1.79 -10.53
C LEU A 122 -0.99 -0.64 -11.24
N HIS A 123 -1.15 0.56 -10.68
CA HIS A 123 -0.52 1.78 -11.15
C HIS A 123 0.33 2.34 -10.02
N ILE A 124 1.62 2.55 -10.28
CA ILE A 124 2.58 3.03 -9.29
C ILE A 124 3.21 4.31 -9.84
N LEU A 125 3.23 5.37 -9.03
CA LEU A 125 3.94 6.60 -9.34
C LEU A 125 5.37 6.46 -8.83
N ASN A 126 6.36 6.71 -9.69
CA ASN A 126 7.76 6.77 -9.30
C ASN A 126 8.29 8.18 -9.48
N VAL A 127 9.21 8.56 -8.60
CA VAL A 127 9.79 9.90 -8.52
C VAL A 127 11.30 9.78 -8.56
N GLY A 128 11.88 10.16 -9.69
CA GLY A 128 13.32 10.30 -9.85
C GLY A 128 13.77 11.74 -9.74
N SER A 129 15.07 11.95 -9.52
CA SER A 129 15.66 13.29 -9.49
C SER A 129 17.03 13.36 -10.15
N GLY A 130 17.37 14.53 -10.69
CA GLY A 130 18.64 14.80 -11.38
C GLY A 130 19.17 16.21 -11.08
N TRP A 131 20.18 16.66 -11.83
CA TRP A 131 20.88 17.95 -11.62
C TRP A 131 19.99 19.17 -11.92
N LYS A 132 18.98 19.40 -11.05
CA LYS A 132 17.88 20.39 -11.09
C LYS A 132 16.59 19.94 -11.78
N SER A 133 16.25 18.65 -11.74
CA SER A 133 14.97 18.16 -12.28
C SER A 133 14.37 17.06 -11.41
N VAL A 134 13.04 16.98 -11.43
CA VAL A 134 12.26 15.85 -10.92
C VAL A 134 11.62 15.17 -12.11
N PHE A 135 11.69 13.84 -12.15
CA PHE A 135 11.04 13.01 -13.15
C PHE A 135 9.90 12.27 -12.46
N LEU A 136 8.70 12.37 -13.03
CA LEU A 136 7.53 11.64 -12.57
C LEU A 136 7.13 10.67 -13.68
N TYR A 137 7.00 9.39 -13.34
CA TYR A 137 6.54 8.39 -14.30
C TYR A 137 5.61 7.39 -13.63
N LEU A 138 4.64 6.91 -14.40
CA LEU A 138 3.69 5.90 -13.96
C LEU A 138 4.07 4.57 -14.59
N GLN A 139 4.10 3.54 -13.75
CA GLN A 139 4.27 2.16 -14.18
C GLN A 139 2.98 1.38 -14.00
N HIS A 140 2.75 0.44 -14.90
CA HIS A 140 1.54 -0.36 -14.98
C HIS A 140 1.91 -1.83 -14.91
N TYR A 141 1.33 -2.53 -13.94
CA TYR A 141 1.56 -3.96 -13.74
C TYR A 141 0.24 -4.70 -13.84
N ALA A 142 0.14 -5.66 -14.75
CA ALA A 142 -1.02 -6.53 -14.83
C ALA A 142 -1.01 -7.52 -13.66
N THR A 143 -2.15 -7.69 -13.00
CA THR A 143 -2.35 -8.77 -12.03
C THR A 143 -3.12 -9.89 -12.71
N ALA A 144 -2.74 -11.14 -12.43
CA ALA A 144 -3.47 -12.31 -12.93
C ALA A 144 -4.94 -12.28 -12.46
N GLY A 145 -5.82 -12.85 -13.29
CA GLY A 145 -7.25 -12.99 -13.03
C GLY A 145 -7.58 -14.09 -12.05
#